data_AF-A0A0G0EJU1-F1
#
_entry.id   AF-A0A0G0EJU1-F1
#
_cell.length_a   1.000
_cell.length_b   1.000
_cell.length_c   1.000
_cell.angle_alpha   90.00
_cell.angle_beta   90.00
_cell.angle_gamma   90.00
#
_symmetry.space_group_name_H-M   'P 1'
#
loop_
_entity.id
_entity.type
_entity.pdbx_description
1 polymer ?
#
loop_
_entity_poly.entity_id
_entity_poly.type
_entity_poly.pdbx_seq_one_letter_code
_entity_poly.pdbx_strand_id
1 'polypeptide(L)'
;MAKGNAMDHYSRHKFFDLTLEQQALVDKVSRGIYRPCCNNSTHFPDCNHGMAMLGLLELLASQGASEQKMWKAALAVNSYWFPDTYTIIANYMKAKGVEWQDVNPQEILGRNYSSASGYAKISSQVAPSAQRGSSNGCGVDAGQPIQAAPQQRQQNGCGI
;
A
#
# COMPACT_ATOMS: atom_id res chain seq x y z
N MET A 1 9.64 -31.82 3.70
CA MET A 1 9.11 -31.00 4.83
C MET A 1 10.24 -30.18 5.42
N ALA A 2 9.97 -28.96 5.90
CA ALA A 2 10.97 -28.11 6.54
C ALA A 2 11.44 -28.71 7.89
N LYS A 3 12.70 -28.47 8.28
CA LYS A 3 13.31 -29.00 9.51
C LYS A 3 13.59 -27.84 10.50
N GLY A 4 13.11 -27.94 11.74
CA GLY A 4 13.30 -26.93 12.78
C GLY A 4 12.10 -25.98 12.94
N ASN A 5 12.27 -24.94 13.75
CA ASN A 5 11.25 -23.92 14.00
C ASN A 5 11.30 -22.82 12.93
N ALA A 6 10.20 -22.08 12.73
CA ALA A 6 10.14 -21.01 11.74
C ALA A 6 11.23 -19.94 11.92
N MET A 7 11.57 -19.61 13.19
CA MET A 7 12.61 -18.64 13.51
C MET A 7 14.03 -19.12 13.16
N ASP A 8 14.24 -20.43 12.99
CA ASP A 8 15.52 -21.00 12.55
C ASP A 8 15.77 -20.73 11.05
N HIS A 9 14.73 -20.32 10.32
CA HIS A 9 14.78 -20.04 8.89
C HIS A 9 14.60 -18.55 8.56
N TYR A 10 14.11 -17.75 9.51
CA TYR A 10 13.87 -16.33 9.30
C TYR A 10 15.17 -15.58 8.93
N SER A 11 15.21 -14.98 7.74
CA SER A 11 16.36 -14.26 7.20
C SER A 11 17.67 -15.07 7.12
N ARG A 12 17.59 -16.40 7.01
CA ARG A 12 18.76 -17.29 6.95
C ARG A 12 19.06 -17.86 5.56
N HIS A 13 18.12 -17.76 4.64
CA HIS A 13 18.21 -18.39 3.32
C HIS A 13 18.28 -17.32 2.24
N LYS A 14 19.24 -17.50 1.32
CA LYS A 14 19.24 -16.78 0.05
C LYS A 14 18.30 -17.53 -0.89
N PHE A 15 17.26 -16.85 -1.36
CA PHE A 15 16.34 -17.42 -2.32
C PHE A 15 16.82 -17.23 -3.76
N PHE A 16 17.51 -16.12 -4.04
CA PHE A 16 18.01 -15.78 -5.36
C PHE A 16 19.46 -15.31 -5.27
N ASP A 17 20.33 -15.89 -6.10
CA ASP A 17 21.66 -15.34 -6.36
C ASP A 17 21.55 -14.45 -7.60
N LEU A 18 21.67 -13.14 -7.40
CA LEU A 18 21.59 -12.15 -8.48
C LEU A 18 22.98 -11.82 -9.01
N THR A 19 23.11 -11.65 -10.32
CA THR A 19 24.29 -11.02 -10.93
C THR A 19 24.37 -9.54 -10.53
N LEU A 20 25.54 -8.92 -10.70
CA LEU A 20 25.69 -7.48 -10.43
C LEU A 20 24.72 -6.63 -11.25
N GLU A 21 24.45 -7.02 -12.49
CA GLU A 21 23.50 -6.34 -13.38
C GLU A 21 22.05 -6.50 -12.89
N GLN A 22 21.66 -7.71 -12.47
CA GLN A 22 20.35 -7.97 -11.90
C GLN A 22 20.15 -7.20 -10.58
N GLN A 23 21.16 -7.18 -9.71
CA GLN A 23 21.12 -6.44 -8.45
C GLN A 23 21.00 -4.93 -8.69
N ALA A 24 21.74 -4.39 -9.66
CA ALA A 24 21.66 -2.98 -10.04
C ALA A 24 20.28 -2.63 -10.61
N LEU A 25 19.67 -3.54 -11.38
CA LEU A 25 18.32 -3.36 -11.88
C LEU A 25 17.27 -3.36 -10.74
N VAL A 26 17.38 -4.29 -9.78
CA VAL A 26 16.51 -4.30 -8.58
C VAL A 26 16.69 -3.02 -7.76
N ASP A 27 17.93 -2.56 -7.54
CA ASP A 27 18.22 -1.31 -6.84
C ASP A 27 17.54 -0.12 -7.53
N LYS A 28 17.74 0.02 -8.85
CA LYS A 28 17.14 1.10 -9.65
C LYS A 28 15.62 1.09 -9.56
N VAL A 29 14.98 -0.05 -9.80
CA VAL A 29 13.52 -0.16 -9.86
C VAL A 29 12.89 0.03 -8.48
N SER A 30 13.46 -0.61 -7.44
CA SER A 30 12.93 -0.52 -6.07
C SER A 30 12.91 0.91 -5.52
N ARG A 31 13.82 1.79 -5.97
CA ARG A 31 13.84 3.21 -5.58
C ARG A 31 12.65 4.02 -6.09
N GLY A 32 12.05 3.63 -7.20
CA GLY A 32 10.91 4.34 -7.80
C GLY A 32 9.53 3.80 -7.41
N ILE A 33 9.46 2.70 -6.65
CA ILE A 33 8.19 2.07 -6.28
C ILE A 33 7.74 2.51 -4.89
N TYR A 34 6.57 3.14 -4.82
CA TYR A 34 5.91 3.58 -3.60
C TYR A 34 4.66 2.75 -3.31
N ARG A 35 4.21 2.75 -2.06
CA ARG A 35 2.94 2.14 -1.62
C ARG A 35 2.18 3.15 -0.74
N PRO A 36 0.84 3.16 -0.75
CA PRO A 36 0.04 4.24 -0.17
C PRO A 36 0.05 4.27 1.37
N CYS A 37 0.79 3.35 2.02
CA CYS A 37 0.91 3.25 3.47
C CYS A 37 2.07 4.07 4.07
N CYS A 38 3.09 4.45 3.29
CA CYS A 38 4.21 5.26 3.79
C CYS A 38 4.88 6.11 2.68
N ASN A 39 5.92 6.87 3.04
CA ASN A 39 6.64 7.76 2.13
C ASN A 39 8.03 7.27 1.71
N ASN A 40 8.37 6.04 2.07
CA ASN A 40 9.62 5.39 1.66
C ASN A 40 9.39 4.59 0.37
N SER A 41 10.42 4.41 -0.45
CA SER A 41 10.35 3.53 -1.62
C SER A 41 10.59 2.07 -1.22
N THR A 42 10.30 1.12 -2.12
CA THR A 42 10.55 -0.32 -1.92
C THR A 42 12.03 -0.62 -1.66
N HIS A 43 12.95 0.28 -2.06
CA HIS A 43 14.37 0.19 -1.74
C HIS A 43 14.65 0.24 -0.22
N PHE A 44 13.75 0.84 0.57
CA PHE A 44 13.75 0.75 2.02
C PHE A 44 12.49 0.00 2.48
N PRO A 45 12.52 -1.35 2.49
CA PRO A 45 11.33 -2.17 2.71
C PRO A 45 10.98 -2.25 4.20
N ASP A 46 10.48 -1.14 4.74
CA ASP A 46 10.07 -0.95 6.13
C ASP A 46 8.76 -1.65 6.54
N CYS A 47 8.11 -2.32 5.58
CA CYS A 47 6.82 -2.97 5.75
C CYS A 47 6.75 -4.27 4.96
N ASN A 48 5.81 -5.15 5.33
CA ASN A 48 5.61 -6.44 4.63
C ASN A 48 5.32 -6.25 3.13
N HIS A 49 4.60 -5.19 2.74
CA HIS A 49 4.38 -4.87 1.30
C HIS A 49 5.67 -4.47 0.60
N GLY A 50 6.55 -3.71 1.27
CA GLY A 50 7.86 -3.36 0.76
C GLY A 50 8.75 -4.59 0.59
N MET A 51 8.80 -5.46 1.60
CA MET A 51 9.56 -6.72 1.53
C MET A 51 9.02 -7.65 0.45
N ALA A 52 7.70 -7.79 0.33
CA ALA A 52 7.07 -8.62 -0.70
C ALA A 52 7.33 -8.07 -2.11
N MET A 53 7.25 -6.76 -2.30
CA MET A 53 7.60 -6.14 -3.58
C MET A 53 9.08 -6.32 -3.91
N LEU A 54 9.98 -6.14 -2.94
CA LEU A 54 11.41 -6.36 -3.15
C LEU A 54 11.69 -7.81 -3.58
N GLY A 55 11.13 -8.80 -2.87
CA GLY A 55 11.27 -10.20 -3.24
C GLY A 55 10.69 -10.54 -4.62
N LEU A 56 9.59 -9.91 -5.03
CA LEU A 56 9.06 -10.03 -6.39
C LEU A 56 10.05 -9.48 -7.42
N LEU A 57 10.66 -8.32 -7.17
CA LEU A 57 11.64 -7.73 -8.07
C LEU A 57 12.89 -8.61 -8.19
N GLU A 58 13.37 -9.18 -7.09
CA GLU A 58 14.48 -10.13 -7.07
C GLU A 58 14.16 -11.40 -7.86
N LEU A 59 12.96 -11.97 -7.67
CA LEU A 59 12.48 -13.11 -8.45
C LEU A 59 12.45 -12.78 -9.95
N LEU A 60 11.86 -11.65 -10.33
CA LEU A 60 11.78 -11.22 -11.73
C LEU A 60 13.16 -11.02 -12.34
N ALA A 61 14.08 -10.36 -11.62
CA ALA A 61 15.44 -10.15 -12.07
C ALA A 61 16.19 -11.47 -12.26
N SER A 62 16.06 -12.41 -11.32
CA SER A 62 16.66 -13.76 -11.42
C SER A 62 16.18 -14.54 -12.67
N GLN A 63 14.97 -14.25 -13.15
CA GLN A 63 14.40 -14.83 -14.37
C GLN A 63 14.72 -14.03 -15.65
N GLY A 64 15.59 -13.02 -15.56
CA GLY A 64 15.98 -12.19 -16.70
C GLY A 64 14.88 -11.25 -17.20
N ALA A 65 13.95 -10.85 -16.34
CA ALA A 65 12.94 -9.86 -16.71
C ALA A 65 13.58 -8.51 -17.07
N SER A 66 13.02 -7.84 -18.08
CA SER A 66 13.41 -6.47 -18.42
C SER A 66 12.88 -5.47 -17.38
N GLU A 67 13.52 -4.30 -17.31
CA GLU A 67 13.07 -3.18 -16.46
C GLU A 67 11.59 -2.84 -16.69
N GLN A 68 11.17 -2.76 -17.97
CA GLN A 68 9.78 -2.46 -18.31
C GLN A 68 8.81 -3.52 -17.76
N LYS A 69 9.20 -4.80 -17.78
CA LYS A 69 8.40 -5.89 -17.22
C LYS A 69 8.29 -5.77 -15.69
N MET A 70 9.37 -5.35 -15.02
CA MET A 70 9.36 -5.13 -13.57
C MET A 70 8.41 -3.99 -13.18
N TRP A 71 8.45 -2.86 -13.89
CA TRP A 71 7.51 -1.75 -13.65
C TRP A 71 6.05 -2.15 -13.85
N LYS A 72 5.75 -2.88 -14.93
CA LYS A 72 4.39 -3.38 -15.20
C LYS A 72 3.92 -4.38 -14.14
N ALA A 73 4.78 -5.31 -13.74
CA ALA A 73 4.47 -6.29 -12.70
C ALA A 73 4.23 -5.61 -11.34
N ALA A 74 5.09 -4.65 -10.97
CA ALA A 74 4.93 -3.88 -9.75
C ALA A 74 3.61 -3.08 -9.74
N LEU A 75 3.24 -2.47 -10.87
CA LEU A 75 1.96 -1.75 -10.99
C LEU A 75 0.77 -2.70 -10.81
N ALA A 76 0.79 -3.85 -11.47
CA ALA A 76 -0.27 -4.84 -11.34
C ALA A 76 -0.42 -5.33 -9.90
N VAL A 77 0.70 -5.65 -9.23
CA VAL A 77 0.69 -6.17 -7.86
C VAL A 77 0.26 -5.10 -6.86
N ASN A 78 0.75 -3.87 -6.98
CA ASN A 78 0.27 -2.77 -6.13
C ASN A 78 -1.23 -2.49 -6.36
N SER A 79 -1.70 -2.50 -7.61
CA SER A 79 -3.13 -2.30 -7.92
C SER A 79 -3.99 -3.38 -7.30
N TYR A 80 -3.48 -4.61 -7.24
CA TYR A 80 -4.15 -5.73 -6.59
C TYR A 80 -4.14 -5.60 -5.05
N TRP A 81 -3.04 -5.15 -4.45
CA TRP A 81 -2.93 -4.97 -3.00
C TRP A 81 -3.70 -3.75 -2.47
N PHE A 82 -3.87 -2.71 -3.28
CA PHE A 82 -4.49 -1.44 -2.88
C PHE A 82 -5.60 -1.01 -3.87
N PRO A 83 -6.65 -1.82 -4.06
CA PRO A 83 -7.62 -1.62 -5.14
C PRO A 83 -8.34 -0.25 -5.09
N ASP A 84 -8.71 0.22 -3.89
CA ASP A 84 -9.39 1.51 -3.73
C ASP A 84 -8.47 2.69 -4.11
N THR A 85 -7.20 2.63 -3.67
CA THR A 85 -6.18 3.63 -4.01
C THR A 85 -6.00 3.73 -5.52
N TYR A 86 -5.81 2.60 -6.19
CA TYR A 86 -5.55 2.57 -7.63
C TYR A 86 -6.80 2.91 -8.46
N THR A 87 -8.00 2.67 -7.94
CA THR A 87 -9.25 3.15 -8.55
C THR A 87 -9.33 4.68 -8.52
N ILE A 88 -8.99 5.30 -7.39
CA ILE A 88 -8.97 6.76 -7.26
C ILE A 88 -7.89 7.38 -8.16
N ILE A 89 -6.70 6.78 -8.21
CA ILE A 89 -5.64 7.22 -9.12
C ILE A 89 -6.09 7.08 -10.58
N ALA A 90 -6.74 5.99 -10.96
CA ALA A 90 -7.27 5.81 -12.32
C ALA A 90 -8.29 6.88 -12.69
N ASN A 91 -9.22 7.21 -11.77
CA ASN A 91 -10.18 8.31 -11.97
C ASN A 91 -9.48 9.66 -12.13
N TYR A 92 -8.43 9.91 -11.34
CA TYR A 92 -7.61 11.12 -11.47
C TYR A 92 -6.92 11.21 -12.83
N MET A 93 -6.33 10.11 -13.31
CA MET A 93 -5.68 10.07 -14.62
C MET A 93 -6.69 10.25 -15.77
N LYS A 94 -7.87 9.64 -15.64
CA LYS A 94 -8.96 9.82 -16.59
C LYS A 94 -9.44 11.26 -16.68
N ALA A 95 -9.57 11.95 -15.55
CA ALA A 95 -9.90 13.38 -15.52
C ALA A 95 -8.82 14.25 -16.21
N LYS A 96 -7.57 13.76 -16.32
CA LYS A 96 -6.48 14.37 -17.09
C LYS A 96 -6.41 13.91 -18.55
N GLY A 97 -7.37 13.11 -19.02
CA GLY A 97 -7.43 12.61 -20.39
C GLY A 97 -6.53 11.41 -20.67
N VAL A 98 -6.03 10.71 -19.64
CA VAL A 98 -5.21 9.50 -19.79
C VAL A 98 -6.00 8.30 -19.29
N GLU A 99 -6.31 7.36 -20.19
CA GLU A 99 -6.96 6.11 -19.82
C GLU A 99 -5.98 5.17 -19.09
N TRP A 100 -6.52 4.27 -18.26
CA TRP A 100 -5.69 3.44 -17.36
C TRP A 100 -4.68 2.57 -18.10
N GLN A 101 -5.04 2.03 -19.26
CA GLN A 101 -4.14 1.22 -20.09
C GLN A 101 -2.95 2.01 -20.67
N ASP A 102 -3.05 3.34 -20.72
CA ASP A 102 -2.06 4.23 -21.33
C ASP A 102 -1.17 4.93 -20.28
N VAL A 103 -1.37 4.65 -19.00
CA VAL A 103 -0.56 5.26 -17.92
C VAL A 103 0.89 4.75 -17.97
N ASN A 104 1.83 5.62 -17.60
CA ASN A 104 3.20 5.21 -17.39
C ASN A 104 3.35 4.52 -16.02
N PRO A 105 3.72 3.23 -15.95
CA PRO A 105 3.80 2.52 -14.66
C PRO A 105 4.81 3.12 -13.68
N GLN A 106 5.94 3.63 -14.17
CA GLN A 106 6.97 4.24 -13.34
C GLN A 106 6.47 5.55 -12.71
N GLU A 107 5.67 6.33 -13.45
CA GLU A 107 5.05 7.55 -12.92
C GLU A 107 4.04 7.21 -11.82
N ILE A 108 3.11 6.28 -12.11
CA ILE A 108 2.04 5.93 -11.19
C ILE A 108 2.57 5.26 -9.92
N LEU A 109 3.58 4.40 -10.02
CA LEU A 109 4.26 3.82 -8.87
C LEU A 109 5.09 4.84 -8.07
N GLY A 110 5.39 5.99 -8.67
CA GLY A 110 6.23 7.02 -8.08
C GLY A 110 5.62 7.71 -6.86
N ARG A 111 6.45 8.50 -6.19
CA ARG A 111 6.12 9.19 -4.93
C ARG A 111 4.87 10.05 -5.02
N ASN A 112 4.66 10.71 -6.16
CA ASN A 112 3.57 11.67 -6.33
C ASN A 112 2.18 11.03 -6.39
N TYR A 113 2.12 9.72 -6.67
CA TYR A 113 0.87 9.00 -6.85
C TYR A 113 0.71 7.90 -5.81
N SER A 114 1.71 7.03 -5.67
CA SER A 114 1.60 5.83 -4.84
C SER A 114 2.18 5.98 -3.43
N SER A 115 2.80 7.11 -3.03
CA SER A 115 3.19 7.28 -1.62
C SER A 115 2.01 7.72 -0.76
N ALA A 116 2.09 7.55 0.57
CA ALA A 116 1.06 8.05 1.48
C ALA A 116 0.73 9.53 1.25
N SER A 117 1.75 10.39 1.16
CA SER A 117 1.54 11.82 0.89
C SER A 117 1.06 12.11 -0.54
N GLY A 118 1.55 11.35 -1.53
CA GLY A 118 1.16 11.53 -2.93
C GLY A 118 -0.31 11.18 -3.14
N TYR A 119 -0.70 10.01 -2.65
CA TYR A 119 -2.08 9.55 -2.69
C TYR A 119 -3.03 10.49 -1.95
N ALA A 120 -2.69 10.94 -0.73
CA ALA A 120 -3.52 11.88 0.03
C ALA A 120 -3.78 13.19 -0.75
N LYS A 121 -2.79 13.66 -1.51
CA LYS A 121 -2.94 14.83 -2.40
C LYS A 121 -3.85 14.54 -3.59
N ILE A 122 -3.83 13.34 -4.15
CA ILE A 122 -4.70 12.95 -5.26
C ILE A 122 -6.14 12.78 -4.78
N SER A 123 -6.35 12.08 -3.66
CA SER A 123 -7.67 11.81 -3.12
C SER A 123 -8.44 13.08 -2.75
N SER A 124 -7.75 14.19 -2.42
CA SER A 124 -8.41 15.48 -2.17
C SER A 124 -8.86 16.20 -3.45
N GLN A 125 -8.34 15.81 -4.63
CA GLN A 125 -8.68 16.40 -5.93
C GLN A 125 -9.74 15.59 -6.68
N VAL A 126 -9.96 14.33 -6.31
CA VAL A 126 -11.00 13.48 -6.89
C VAL A 126 -12.24 13.63 -6.02
N ALA A 127 -13.34 14.13 -6.60
CA ALA A 127 -14.62 14.21 -5.90
C ALA A 127 -14.98 12.81 -5.35
N PRO A 128 -15.49 12.68 -4.11
CA PRO A 128 -15.83 11.39 -3.56
C PRO A 128 -16.85 10.71 -4.47
N SER A 129 -16.40 9.69 -5.19
CA SER A 129 -17.30 8.79 -5.89
C SER A 129 -18.19 8.15 -4.83
N ALA A 130 -19.51 8.20 -5.05
CA ALA A 130 -20.49 7.57 -4.18
C ALA A 130 -20.29 6.04 -4.17
N GLN A 131 -19.32 5.56 -3.38
CA GLN A 131 -19.14 4.14 -3.13
C GLN A 131 -18.96 3.89 -1.64
N ARG A 132 -19.85 3.00 -1.20
CA ARG A 132 -20.23 2.63 0.16
C ARG A 132 -19.02 2.29 1.02
N GLY A 133 -19.11 2.69 2.28
CA GLY A 133 -18.08 2.57 3.30
C GLY A 133 -17.39 1.21 3.31
N SER A 134 -16.07 1.25 3.13
CA SER A 134 -15.17 0.25 3.65
C SER A 134 -14.46 0.89 4.85
N SER A 135 -15.07 0.71 6.01
CA SER A 135 -14.49 1.03 7.31
C SER A 135 -13.36 0.04 7.60
N ASN A 136 -12.16 0.30 7.09
CA ASN A 136 -10.94 -0.33 7.59
C ASN A 136 -10.11 0.74 8.34
N GLY A 137 -10.71 1.23 9.43
CA GLY A 137 -10.01 1.94 10.49
C GLY A 137 -10.04 1.05 11.72
N CYS A 138 -8.87 0.75 12.29
CA CYS A 138 -8.75 0.12 13.59
C CYS A 138 -9.35 1.06 14.66
N GLY A 139 -10.66 0.96 14.86
CA GLY A 139 -11.38 1.48 16.02
C GLY A 139 -11.64 0.31 16.95
N VAL A 140 -10.99 0.30 18.12
CA VAL A 140 -11.39 -0.58 19.22
C VAL A 140 -12.67 -0.01 19.82
N ASP A 141 -13.82 -0.48 19.34
CA ASP A 141 -15.08 -0.30 20.06
C ASP A 141 -15.03 -1.16 21.32
N ALA A 142 -14.72 -0.52 22.45
CA ALA A 142 -15.04 -1.04 23.76
C ALA A 142 -16.57 -1.05 23.89
N GLY A 143 -17.17 -2.21 23.58
CA GLY A 143 -18.60 -2.41 23.72
C GLY A 143 -19.08 -2.10 25.12
N GLN A 144 -20.05 -1.19 25.22
CA GLN A 144 -21.06 -1.21 26.28
C GLN A 144 -22.44 -1.00 25.66
N PRO A 145 -23.41 -1.89 25.95
CA PRO A 145 -24.76 -1.76 25.43
C PRO A 145 -25.54 -0.70 26.22
N ILE A 146 -26.10 0.27 25.50
CA ILE A 146 -27.05 1.24 26.03
C ILE A 146 -28.42 0.54 26.13
N GLN A 147 -28.88 0.25 27.35
CA GLN A 147 -30.28 -0.05 27.63
C GLN A 147 -30.96 1.18 28.24
N ALA A 148 -32.18 1.45 27.77
CA ALA A 148 -32.97 2.65 28.04
C ALA A 148 -33.45 2.76 29.51
N ALA A 149 -33.68 4.01 29.91
CA ALA A 149 -33.98 4.52 31.25
C ALA A 149 -35.23 3.92 31.96
N PRO A 150 -35.39 4.24 33.26
CA PRO A 150 -36.48 5.18 33.58
C PRO A 150 -36.11 6.30 34.56
N GLN A 151 -36.95 7.34 34.54
CA GLN A 151 -36.92 8.57 35.32
C GLN A 151 -36.94 8.37 36.83
N GLN A 152 -36.12 9.14 37.57
CA GLN A 152 -36.45 9.56 38.94
C GLN A 152 -36.08 11.03 39.19
N ARG A 153 -36.91 11.64 40.04
CA ARG A 153 -37.09 13.05 40.37
C ARG A 153 -35.99 13.60 41.31
N GLN A 154 -35.65 14.87 41.08
CA GLN A 154 -35.61 15.98 42.07
C GLN A 154 -34.61 15.90 43.25
N GLN A 155 -33.64 16.83 43.30
CA GLN A 155 -33.51 17.89 44.32
C GLN A 155 -32.17 18.68 44.23
N ASN A 156 -32.32 20.01 44.17
CA ASN A 156 -31.58 21.13 44.80
C ASN A 156 -30.11 21.00 45.27
N GLY A 157 -29.32 22.04 44.97
CA GLY A 157 -28.18 22.45 45.82
C GLY A 157 -27.18 23.42 45.17
N CYS A 158 -27.15 24.67 45.63
CA CYS A 158 -26.31 25.80 45.18
C CYS A 158 -24.81 25.70 45.56
N GLY A 159 -23.95 26.44 44.86
CA GLY A 159 -22.59 26.75 45.30
C GLY A 159 -21.85 27.80 44.45
N ILE A 160 -21.99 29.07 44.85
CA ILE A 160 -21.19 30.30 44.56
C ILE A 160 -20.95 30.67 43.09
#